data_AF-A0A8H2PJ49-F1
#
_entry.id   AF-A0A8H2PJ49-F1
#
_cell.length_a   1.000
_cell.length_b   1.000
_cell.length_c   1.000
_cell.angle_alpha   90.00
_cell.angle_beta   90.00
_cell.angle_gamma   90.00
#
_symmetry.space_group_name_H-M   'P 1'
#
loop_
_entity.id
_entity.type
_entity.pdbx_description
1 polymer ?
#
loop_
_entity_poly.entity_id
_entity_poly.type
_entity_poly.pdbx_seq_one_letter_code
_entity_poly.pdbx_strand_id
1 'polypeptide(L)'
;MLSGSFLNRTVYRDNSVELTLFNPSIADYLFSNFRREKDIFTKIIYLSKSTISLESLRKIKYSSLISDKLYNSILKEIINKISLDQEYQQNKHFSIKALGEYCSRNPVDTAPPSLINLFINDIYINNIDMTALNDSIYLLRFLVSECLDKFDSFVWDKFFSIIFSKFLNHDELLTIAEFISEIEFSTEINTTSIKQFFEKAVIEYWSEEIHDDVNDNIEDCSFESLKDEVNKHIKSVLSEYNLELEELNEQLLGCVDLDDIYTSMVDRYSGIEHDFSSDSEKDSHHSLDEIDDLFERPNL
;
A
#
# COMPACT_ATOMS: atom_id res chain seq x y z
N MET A 1 23.40 -24.62 -6.09
CA MET A 1 23.43 -23.42 -5.24
C MET A 1 23.83 -22.24 -6.12
N LEU A 2 22.87 -21.48 -6.65
CA LEU A 2 23.12 -20.18 -7.29
C LEU A 2 22.78 -19.13 -6.23
N SER A 3 23.74 -18.90 -5.33
CA SER A 3 23.75 -17.80 -4.39
C SER A 3 24.41 -16.63 -5.10
N GLY A 4 23.59 -15.80 -5.73
CA GLY A 4 24.00 -14.55 -6.36
C GLY A 4 22.79 -13.65 -6.35
N SER A 5 22.81 -12.65 -5.48
CA SER A 5 21.65 -11.80 -5.17
C SER A 5 21.07 -11.15 -6.44
N PHE A 6 19.81 -11.45 -6.72
CA PHE A 6 18.98 -10.96 -7.82
C PHE A 6 18.29 -9.62 -7.48
N LEU A 7 19.00 -8.69 -6.83
CA LEU A 7 18.41 -7.45 -6.32
C LEU A 7 19.15 -6.26 -6.93
N ASN A 8 18.45 -5.46 -7.73
CA ASN A 8 18.95 -4.15 -8.13
C ASN A 8 18.08 -3.04 -7.55
N ARG A 9 18.73 -2.01 -7.02
CA ARG A 9 18.13 -0.82 -6.39
C ARG A 9 18.24 0.35 -7.36
N THR A 10 17.12 0.81 -7.91
CA THR A 10 17.07 2.05 -8.71
C THR A 10 16.61 3.17 -7.79
N VAL A 11 17.41 4.24 -7.66
CA VAL A 11 17.06 5.43 -6.88
C VAL A 11 16.67 6.53 -7.86
N TYR A 12 15.43 6.99 -7.78
CA TYR A 12 14.91 8.09 -8.60
C TYR A 12 15.27 9.45 -7.98
N ARG A 13 15.08 10.53 -8.76
CA ARG A 13 15.40 11.91 -8.33
C ARG A 13 14.58 12.41 -7.14
N ASP A 14 13.47 11.76 -6.86
CA ASP A 14 12.59 11.99 -5.70
C ASP A 14 12.95 11.11 -4.49
N ASN A 15 14.11 10.45 -4.51
CA ASN A 15 14.55 9.47 -3.51
C ASN A 15 13.69 8.21 -3.39
N SER A 16 12.74 7.97 -4.30
CA SER A 16 12.02 6.70 -4.33
C SER A 16 12.95 5.55 -4.76
N VAL A 17 12.81 4.41 -4.10
CA VAL A 17 13.65 3.23 -4.31
C VAL A 17 12.83 2.13 -4.97
N GLU A 18 13.20 1.74 -6.18
CA GLU A 18 12.57 0.62 -6.88
C GLU A 18 13.50 -0.59 -6.90
N LEU A 19 12.98 -1.75 -6.48
CA LEU A 19 13.68 -3.02 -6.56
C LEU A 19 13.24 -3.77 -7.83
N THR A 20 14.19 -4.06 -8.70
CA THR A 20 13.98 -4.90 -9.90
C THR A 20 14.76 -6.20 -9.77
N LEU A 21 14.09 -7.32 -10.02
CA LEU A 21 14.67 -8.68 -9.95
C LEU A 21 15.59 -9.02 -11.13
N PHE A 22 15.69 -8.10 -12.09
CA PHE A 22 16.62 -8.20 -13.18
C PHE A 22 17.64 -7.09 -13.02
N ASN A 23 18.93 -7.44 -12.91
CA ASN A 23 19.98 -6.50 -13.31
C ASN A 23 19.58 -5.95 -14.70
N PRO A 24 19.50 -4.63 -14.92
CA PRO A 24 19.08 -4.04 -16.19
C PRO A 24 19.76 -4.69 -17.39
N SER A 25 21.05 -5.01 -17.28
CA SER A 25 21.81 -5.69 -18.35
C SER A 25 21.35 -7.14 -18.59
N ILE A 26 20.96 -7.87 -17.55
CA ILE A 26 20.41 -9.24 -17.64
C ILE A 26 18.94 -9.20 -18.06
N ALA A 27 18.18 -8.21 -17.61
CA ALA A 27 16.84 -7.90 -18.06
C ALA A 27 16.86 -7.67 -19.57
N ASP A 28 17.65 -6.71 -20.03
CA ASP A 28 17.82 -6.34 -21.43
C ASP A 28 18.30 -7.53 -22.25
N TYR A 29 19.22 -8.34 -21.73
CA TYR A 29 19.63 -9.59 -22.37
C TYR A 29 18.50 -10.62 -22.46
N LEU A 30 17.73 -10.83 -21.38
CA LEU A 30 16.62 -11.78 -21.37
C LEU A 30 15.47 -11.30 -22.27
N PHE A 31 15.16 -10.00 -22.27
CA PHE A 31 14.13 -9.41 -23.12
C PHE A 31 14.55 -9.37 -24.58
N SER A 32 15.77 -8.99 -24.90
CA SER A 32 16.25 -8.97 -26.29
C SER A 32 16.25 -10.36 -26.92
N ASN A 33 16.63 -11.39 -26.16
CA ASN A 33 16.78 -12.75 -26.69
C ASN A 33 15.53 -13.63 -26.52
N PHE A 34 14.75 -13.45 -25.45
CA PHE A 34 13.67 -14.37 -25.08
C PHE A 34 12.28 -13.71 -25.01
N ARG A 35 12.08 -12.46 -25.46
CA ARG A 35 10.77 -11.74 -25.44
C ARG A 35 9.57 -12.50 -26.00
N ARG A 36 9.77 -13.54 -26.80
CA ARG A 36 8.70 -14.37 -27.38
C ARG A 36 8.54 -15.73 -26.68
N GLU A 37 9.43 -16.07 -25.76
CA GLU A 37 9.50 -17.38 -25.11
C GLU A 37 8.75 -17.38 -23.78
N LYS A 38 7.47 -17.70 -23.86
CA LYS A 38 6.56 -17.85 -22.72
C LYS A 38 7.18 -18.71 -21.60
N ASP A 39 7.70 -19.89 -21.95
CA ASP A 39 8.13 -20.89 -20.97
C ASP A 39 9.29 -20.41 -20.09
N ILE A 40 10.20 -19.59 -20.65
CA ILE A 40 11.33 -19.03 -19.91
C ILE A 40 10.83 -17.98 -18.92
N PHE A 41 9.97 -17.05 -19.35
CA PHE A 41 9.39 -16.06 -18.45
C PHE A 41 8.57 -16.70 -17.35
N THR A 42 7.70 -17.65 -17.69
CA THR A 42 6.94 -18.37 -16.67
C THR A 42 7.87 -19.02 -15.66
N LYS A 43 8.93 -19.73 -16.11
CA LYS A 43 9.89 -20.36 -15.19
C LYS A 43 10.59 -19.36 -14.29
N ILE A 44 11.08 -18.23 -14.83
CA ILE A 44 11.80 -17.22 -14.04
C ILE A 44 10.88 -16.63 -12.96
N ILE A 45 9.69 -16.16 -13.36
CA ILE A 45 8.74 -15.55 -12.42
C ILE A 45 8.30 -16.57 -11.37
N TYR A 46 7.89 -17.76 -11.81
CA TYR A 46 7.42 -18.82 -10.93
C TYR A 46 8.50 -19.30 -9.95
N LEU A 47 9.74 -19.52 -10.39
CA LEU A 47 10.82 -19.98 -9.51
C LEU A 47 11.30 -18.90 -8.54
N SER A 48 11.16 -17.62 -8.89
CA SER A 48 11.51 -16.53 -7.98
C SER A 48 10.56 -16.43 -6.78
N LYS A 49 9.32 -16.93 -6.91
CA LYS A 49 8.29 -16.99 -5.86
C LYS A 49 8.20 -15.69 -5.05
N SER A 50 8.18 -14.53 -5.71
CA SER A 50 8.14 -13.24 -5.02
C SER A 50 7.12 -12.30 -5.66
N THR A 51 6.45 -11.48 -4.85
CA THR A 51 5.51 -10.47 -5.32
C THR A 51 6.17 -9.43 -6.24
N ILE A 52 7.44 -9.09 -5.95
CA ILE A 52 8.28 -8.21 -6.77
C ILE A 52 8.44 -8.76 -8.21
N SER A 53 8.46 -10.08 -8.39
CA SER A 53 8.57 -10.68 -9.72
C SER A 53 7.31 -10.47 -10.56
N LEU A 54 6.14 -10.52 -9.93
CA LEU A 54 4.86 -10.22 -10.59
C LEU A 54 4.78 -8.74 -10.96
N GLU A 55 5.21 -7.86 -10.04
CA GLU A 55 5.30 -6.43 -10.32
C GLU A 55 6.26 -6.12 -11.48
N SER A 56 7.39 -6.81 -11.53
CA SER A 56 8.33 -6.71 -12.64
C SER A 56 7.65 -7.14 -13.95
N LEU A 57 6.96 -8.28 -13.96
CA LEU A 57 6.18 -8.76 -15.12
C LEU A 57 5.12 -7.74 -15.57
N ARG A 58 4.42 -7.12 -14.61
CA ARG A 58 3.43 -6.07 -14.85
C ARG A 58 4.07 -4.82 -15.46
N LYS A 59 5.22 -4.37 -14.94
CA LYS A 59 6.00 -3.24 -15.49
C LYS A 59 6.46 -3.51 -16.92
N ILE A 60 6.99 -4.70 -17.19
CA ILE A 60 7.41 -5.14 -18.54
C ILE A 60 6.24 -5.08 -19.53
N LYS A 61 5.05 -5.49 -19.09
CA LYS A 61 3.82 -5.34 -19.88
C LYS A 61 3.48 -3.87 -20.14
N TYR A 62 3.51 -3.00 -19.13
CA TYR A 62 3.18 -1.58 -19.33
C TYR A 62 4.18 -0.86 -20.23
N SER A 63 5.45 -1.25 -20.20
CA SER A 63 6.47 -0.81 -21.14
C SER A 63 6.31 -1.39 -22.56
N SER A 64 5.24 -2.16 -22.82
CA SER A 64 4.94 -2.79 -24.12
C SER A 64 6.05 -3.74 -24.64
N LEU A 65 6.88 -4.28 -23.74
CA LEU A 65 7.96 -5.20 -24.10
C LEU A 65 7.43 -6.62 -24.41
N ILE A 66 6.28 -6.97 -23.84
CA ILE A 66 5.54 -8.20 -24.13
C ILE A 66 4.08 -7.86 -24.48
N SER A 67 3.45 -8.71 -25.29
CA SER A 67 2.03 -8.53 -25.62
C SER A 67 1.11 -8.93 -24.47
N ASP A 68 -0.09 -8.36 -24.43
CA ASP A 68 -1.14 -8.76 -23.46
C ASP A 68 -1.44 -10.26 -23.53
N LYS A 69 -1.46 -10.83 -24.74
CA LYS A 69 -1.65 -12.26 -24.94
C LYS A 69 -0.55 -13.08 -24.27
N LEU A 70 0.71 -12.65 -24.40
CA LEU A 70 1.83 -13.34 -23.77
C LEU A 70 1.79 -13.19 -22.24
N TYR A 71 1.54 -11.99 -21.74
CA TYR A 71 1.39 -11.72 -20.30
C TYR A 71 0.30 -12.59 -19.66
N ASN A 72 -0.91 -12.61 -20.25
CA ASN A 72 -2.02 -13.45 -19.75
C ASN A 72 -1.69 -14.94 -19.83
N SER A 73 -0.97 -15.37 -20.87
CA SER A 73 -0.53 -16.77 -21.01
C SER A 73 0.48 -17.17 -19.93
N ILE A 74 1.38 -16.26 -19.53
CA ILE A 74 2.34 -16.46 -18.43
C ILE A 74 1.58 -16.58 -17.10
N LEU A 75 0.69 -15.63 -16.79
CA LEU A 75 -0.12 -15.67 -15.58
C LEU A 75 -0.95 -16.96 -15.48
N LYS A 76 -1.59 -17.37 -16.59
CA LYS A 76 -2.35 -18.63 -16.65
C LYS A 76 -1.50 -19.85 -16.32
N GLU A 77 -0.27 -19.89 -16.80
CA GLU A 77 0.64 -20.99 -16.49
C GLU A 77 1.13 -20.96 -15.04
N ILE A 78 1.36 -19.77 -14.47
CA ILE A 78 1.72 -19.60 -13.05
C ILE A 78 0.60 -20.13 -12.15
N ILE A 79 -0.65 -19.69 -12.32
CA ILE A 79 -1.77 -20.13 -11.47
C ILE A 79 -2.06 -21.62 -11.61
N ASN A 80 -1.87 -22.18 -12.82
CA ASN A 80 -2.01 -23.62 -13.04
C ASN A 80 -0.95 -24.41 -12.26
N LYS A 81 0.31 -23.95 -12.23
CA LYS A 81 1.38 -24.61 -11.46
C LYS A 81 1.13 -24.51 -9.96
N ILE A 82 0.77 -23.33 -9.46
CA ILE A 82 0.40 -23.12 -8.05
C ILE A 82 -0.70 -24.10 -7.63
N SER A 83 -1.72 -24.27 -8.48
CA SER A 83 -2.85 -25.16 -8.20
C SER A 83 -2.48 -26.65 -8.17
N LEU A 84 -1.44 -27.09 -8.89
CA LEU A 84 -1.06 -28.50 -9.00
C LEU A 84 -0.08 -28.92 -7.90
N ASP A 85 0.86 -28.05 -7.55
CA ASP A 85 2.02 -28.40 -6.73
C ASP A 85 1.81 -28.13 -5.22
N GLN A 86 0.58 -27.83 -4.80
CA GLN A 86 0.24 -27.40 -3.42
C GLN A 86 1.06 -26.20 -2.92
N GLU A 87 1.65 -25.43 -3.83
CA GLU A 87 2.54 -24.32 -3.49
C GLU A 87 1.84 -23.14 -2.83
N TYR A 88 0.51 -23.06 -2.94
CA TYR A 88 -0.28 -22.03 -2.29
C TYR A 88 0.11 -21.86 -0.81
N GLN A 89 0.25 -22.96 -0.07
CA GLN A 89 0.60 -22.92 1.36
C GLN A 89 2.06 -22.56 1.63
N GLN A 90 2.97 -22.83 0.69
CA GLN A 90 4.39 -22.52 0.85
C GLN A 90 4.69 -21.04 0.60
N ASN A 91 3.89 -20.39 -0.25
CA ASN A 91 4.04 -18.97 -0.54
C ASN A 91 2.66 -18.33 -0.83
N LYS A 92 1.94 -18.06 0.26
CA LYS A 92 0.58 -17.53 0.21
C LYS A 92 0.52 -16.17 -0.49
N HIS A 93 1.36 -15.23 -0.07
CA HIS A 93 1.33 -13.87 -0.61
C HIS A 93 1.57 -13.83 -2.13
N PHE A 94 2.59 -14.54 -2.63
CA PHE A 94 2.81 -14.66 -4.08
C PHE A 94 1.61 -15.29 -4.79
N SER A 95 1.02 -16.34 -4.20
CA SER A 95 -0.09 -17.07 -4.81
C SER A 95 -1.36 -16.22 -4.88
N ILE A 96 -1.67 -15.49 -3.81
CA ILE A 96 -2.80 -14.57 -3.74
C ILE A 96 -2.61 -13.44 -4.76
N LYS A 97 -1.43 -12.82 -4.80
CA LYS A 97 -1.11 -11.75 -5.76
C LYS A 97 -1.18 -12.23 -7.20
N ALA A 98 -0.64 -13.42 -7.51
CA ALA A 98 -0.71 -14.00 -8.86
C ALA A 98 -2.16 -14.31 -9.28
N LEU A 99 -2.98 -14.83 -8.36
CA LEU A 99 -4.39 -15.09 -8.61
C LEU A 99 -5.18 -13.78 -8.81
N GLY A 100 -4.94 -12.77 -7.96
CA GLY A 100 -5.52 -11.43 -8.10
C GLY A 100 -5.18 -10.77 -9.43
N GLU A 101 -3.90 -10.77 -9.82
CA GLU A 101 -3.47 -10.26 -11.13
C GLU A 101 -4.14 -11.00 -12.29
N TYR A 102 -4.31 -12.31 -12.19
CA TYR A 102 -5.00 -13.09 -13.22
C TYR A 102 -6.50 -12.76 -13.29
N CYS A 103 -7.21 -12.78 -12.16
CA CYS A 103 -8.66 -12.54 -12.09
C CYS A 103 -9.03 -11.11 -12.47
N SER A 104 -8.17 -10.12 -12.19
CA SER A 104 -8.40 -8.72 -12.62
C SER A 104 -8.45 -8.53 -14.15
N ARG A 105 -8.06 -9.55 -14.92
CA ARG A 105 -7.92 -9.48 -16.39
C ARG A 105 -8.66 -10.56 -17.15
N ASN A 106 -9.15 -11.57 -16.46
CA ASN A 106 -9.77 -12.75 -17.05
C ASN A 106 -11.01 -13.10 -16.22
N PRO A 107 -12.09 -13.58 -16.85
CA PRO A 107 -13.24 -14.07 -16.12
C PRO A 107 -12.85 -15.12 -15.07
N VAL A 108 -13.47 -15.06 -13.89
CA VAL A 108 -13.07 -15.87 -12.71
C VAL A 108 -13.23 -17.37 -12.97
N ASP A 109 -14.21 -17.77 -13.78
CA ASP A 109 -14.44 -19.16 -14.21
C ASP A 109 -13.25 -19.76 -15.00
N THR A 110 -12.36 -18.92 -15.54
CA THR A 110 -11.14 -19.37 -16.22
C THR A 110 -10.01 -19.68 -15.25
N ALA A 111 -10.07 -19.25 -13.98
CA ALA A 111 -9.07 -19.60 -12.97
C ALA A 111 -9.30 -21.02 -12.43
N PRO A 112 -8.26 -21.75 -11.97
CA PRO A 112 -8.44 -23.08 -11.38
C PRO A 112 -9.40 -23.04 -10.17
N PRO A 113 -10.55 -23.75 -10.20
CA PRO A 113 -11.52 -23.71 -9.10
C PRO A 113 -10.94 -24.19 -7.76
N SER A 114 -10.01 -25.15 -7.82
CA SER A 114 -9.24 -25.62 -6.67
C SER A 114 -8.46 -24.51 -5.98
N LEU A 115 -7.86 -23.59 -6.75
CA LEU A 115 -7.06 -22.51 -6.19
C LEU A 115 -7.94 -21.43 -5.55
N ILE A 116 -9.07 -21.09 -6.17
CA ILE A 116 -10.07 -20.19 -5.57
C ILE A 116 -10.57 -20.78 -4.25
N ASN A 117 -10.94 -22.06 -4.24
CA ASN A 117 -11.43 -22.73 -3.04
C ASN A 117 -10.35 -22.80 -1.94
N LEU A 118 -9.08 -23.00 -2.31
CA LEU A 118 -7.96 -22.95 -1.37
C LEU A 118 -7.84 -21.57 -0.72
N PHE A 119 -7.92 -20.49 -1.50
CA PHE A 119 -7.89 -19.12 -0.99
C PHE A 119 -9.03 -18.83 -0.02
N ILE A 120 -10.28 -19.12 -0.43
CA ILE A 120 -11.47 -18.87 0.42
C ILE A 120 -11.39 -19.69 1.72
N ASN A 121 -11.02 -20.96 1.64
CA ASN A 121 -10.87 -21.82 2.82
C ASN A 121 -9.74 -21.34 3.73
N ASP A 122 -8.64 -20.87 3.16
CA ASP A 122 -7.51 -20.35 3.93
C ASP A 122 -7.92 -19.11 4.73
N ILE A 123 -8.65 -18.18 4.11
CA ILE A 123 -9.21 -17.03 4.80
C ILE A 123 -10.19 -17.47 5.90
N TYR A 124 -11.05 -18.44 5.60
CA TYR A 124 -12.03 -18.92 6.57
C TYR A 124 -11.38 -19.57 7.81
N ILE A 125 -10.32 -20.35 7.61
CA ILE A 125 -9.64 -21.12 8.67
C ILE A 125 -8.59 -20.28 9.41
N ASN A 126 -7.73 -19.59 8.66
CA ASN A 126 -6.51 -18.94 9.16
C ASN A 126 -6.62 -17.41 9.19
N ASN A 127 -7.71 -16.83 8.70
CA ASN A 127 -7.85 -15.40 8.44
C ASN A 127 -6.80 -14.88 7.41
N ILE A 128 -6.77 -13.56 7.21
CA ILE A 128 -5.82 -12.91 6.32
C ILE A 128 -4.48 -12.68 7.03
N ASP A 129 -3.41 -13.02 6.31
CA ASP A 129 -2.05 -12.62 6.64
C ASP A 129 -1.90 -11.11 6.41
N MET A 130 -1.44 -10.36 7.42
CA MET A 130 -1.33 -8.90 7.34
C MET A 130 -0.39 -8.46 6.23
N THR A 131 0.69 -9.21 5.98
CA THR A 131 1.62 -8.86 4.90
C THR A 131 0.99 -8.95 3.52
N ALA A 132 -0.12 -9.69 3.40
CA ALA A 132 -0.88 -9.88 2.16
C ALA A 132 -2.28 -9.26 2.24
N LEU A 133 -2.56 -8.37 3.21
CA LEU A 133 -3.91 -7.84 3.45
C LEU A 133 -4.48 -7.18 2.19
N ASN A 134 -3.76 -6.21 1.63
CA ASN A 134 -4.24 -5.45 0.46
C ASN A 134 -4.46 -6.35 -0.76
N ASP A 135 -3.53 -7.26 -1.05
CA ASP A 135 -3.68 -8.22 -2.16
C ASP A 135 -4.84 -9.21 -1.93
N SER A 136 -5.10 -9.60 -0.67
CA SER A 136 -6.19 -10.49 -0.29
C SER A 136 -7.55 -9.81 -0.39
N ILE A 137 -7.66 -8.58 0.12
CA ILE A 137 -8.88 -7.76 0.00
C ILE A 137 -9.17 -7.46 -1.47
N TYR A 138 -8.14 -7.10 -2.24
CA TYR A 138 -8.26 -6.91 -3.69
C TYR A 138 -8.82 -8.16 -4.38
N LEU A 139 -8.26 -9.35 -4.12
CA LEU A 139 -8.79 -10.58 -4.72
C LEU A 139 -10.20 -10.91 -4.22
N LEU A 140 -10.49 -10.75 -2.92
CA LEU A 140 -11.82 -10.97 -2.36
C LEU A 140 -12.86 -10.10 -3.05
N ARG A 141 -12.55 -8.82 -3.28
CA ARG A 141 -13.39 -7.86 -4.00
C ARG A 141 -13.88 -8.43 -5.34
N PHE A 142 -12.96 -8.91 -6.19
CA PHE A 142 -13.34 -9.56 -7.47
C PHE A 142 -14.13 -10.85 -7.30
N LEU A 143 -13.79 -11.65 -6.28
CA LEU A 143 -14.48 -12.92 -6.06
C LEU A 143 -15.90 -12.68 -5.55
N VAL A 144 -16.13 -11.66 -4.73
CA VAL A 144 -17.48 -11.29 -4.27
C VAL A 144 -18.33 -10.86 -5.46
N SER A 145 -17.80 -10.02 -6.37
CA SER A 145 -18.58 -9.56 -7.52
C SER A 145 -18.91 -10.66 -8.53
N GLU A 146 -18.03 -11.65 -8.72
CA GLU A 146 -18.15 -12.67 -9.78
C GLU A 146 -18.54 -14.07 -9.27
N CYS A 147 -18.49 -14.33 -7.96
CA CYS A 147 -18.75 -15.65 -7.34
C CYS A 147 -19.67 -15.54 -6.11
N LEU A 148 -20.70 -14.69 -6.18
CA LEU A 148 -21.66 -14.38 -5.11
C LEU A 148 -22.13 -15.63 -4.33
N ASP A 149 -22.61 -16.67 -5.01
CA ASP A 149 -23.17 -17.88 -4.39
C ASP A 149 -22.21 -18.59 -3.41
N LYS A 150 -20.88 -18.45 -3.60
CA LYS A 150 -19.90 -19.05 -2.67
C LYS A 150 -19.78 -18.30 -1.35
N PHE A 151 -20.18 -17.03 -1.33
CA PHE A 151 -20.07 -16.15 -0.17
C PHE A 151 -21.36 -16.05 0.65
N ASP A 152 -22.47 -16.62 0.20
CA ASP A 152 -23.74 -16.68 0.93
C ASP A 152 -23.60 -17.29 2.34
N SER A 153 -22.68 -18.24 2.50
CA SER A 153 -22.41 -18.91 3.77
C SER A 153 -21.16 -18.37 4.50
N PHE A 154 -20.51 -17.36 3.93
CA PHE A 154 -19.31 -16.77 4.51
C PHE A 154 -19.67 -15.90 5.72
N VAL A 155 -18.98 -16.12 6.84
CA VAL A 155 -19.28 -15.43 8.10
C VAL A 155 -18.51 -14.11 8.16
N TRP A 156 -19.04 -13.08 7.51
CA TRP A 156 -18.41 -11.77 7.35
C TRP A 156 -18.09 -11.08 8.69
N ASP A 157 -18.99 -11.13 9.67
CA ASP A 157 -18.74 -10.57 11.01
C ASP A 157 -17.50 -11.19 11.68
N LYS A 158 -17.34 -12.52 11.57
CA LYS A 158 -16.18 -13.22 12.11
C LYS A 158 -14.90 -12.83 11.37
N PHE A 159 -14.99 -12.69 10.05
CA PHE A 159 -13.87 -12.28 9.22
C PHE A 159 -13.36 -10.89 9.63
N PHE A 160 -14.26 -9.90 9.66
CA PHE A 160 -13.92 -8.51 10.01
C PHE A 160 -13.52 -8.35 11.48
N SER A 161 -14.20 -9.00 12.42
CA SER A 161 -13.81 -8.91 13.84
C SER A 161 -12.38 -9.40 14.12
N ILE A 162 -11.88 -10.39 13.37
CA ILE A 162 -10.48 -10.82 13.49
C ILE A 162 -9.53 -9.81 12.85
N ILE A 163 -9.89 -9.21 11.71
CA ILE A 163 -9.08 -8.16 11.07
C ILE A 163 -8.94 -6.97 12.02
N PHE A 164 -10.06 -6.47 12.55
CA PHE A 164 -10.11 -5.35 13.49
C PHE A 164 -9.62 -5.70 14.90
N SER A 165 -9.27 -6.95 15.19
CA SER A 165 -8.59 -7.31 16.44
C SER A 165 -7.09 -6.96 16.43
N LYS A 166 -6.58 -6.55 15.27
CA LYS A 166 -5.21 -6.07 15.08
C LYS A 166 -5.25 -4.55 14.92
N PHE A 167 -4.19 -3.88 15.35
CA PHE A 167 -3.99 -2.46 15.09
C PHE A 167 -3.69 -2.28 13.59
N LEU A 168 -4.51 -1.49 12.90
CA LEU A 168 -4.44 -1.25 11.46
C LEU A 168 -3.88 0.15 11.20
N ASN A 169 -3.04 0.29 10.19
CA ASN A 169 -2.59 1.62 9.77
C ASN A 169 -3.60 2.32 8.84
N HIS A 170 -3.36 3.60 8.53
CA HIS A 170 -4.22 4.42 7.68
C HIS A 170 -4.53 3.77 6.31
N ASP A 171 -3.52 3.30 5.57
CA ASP A 171 -3.69 2.70 4.24
C ASP A 171 -4.52 1.40 4.29
N GLU A 172 -4.33 0.59 5.34
CA GLU A 172 -5.10 -0.63 5.58
C GLU A 172 -6.56 -0.31 5.89
N LEU A 173 -6.81 0.71 6.73
CA LEU A 173 -8.15 1.18 7.05
C LEU A 173 -8.87 1.71 5.81
N LEU A 174 -8.21 2.50 4.95
CA LEU A 174 -8.79 2.97 3.68
C LEU A 174 -9.14 1.80 2.76
N THR A 175 -8.23 0.84 2.60
CA THR A 175 -8.46 -0.36 1.78
C THR A 175 -9.68 -1.15 2.27
N ILE A 176 -9.86 -1.25 3.59
CA ILE A 176 -11.00 -1.93 4.20
C ILE A 176 -12.30 -1.10 4.04
N ALA A 177 -12.23 0.22 4.17
CA ALA A 177 -13.38 1.12 3.98
C ALA A 177 -14.00 0.98 2.59
N GLU A 178 -13.15 0.97 1.56
CA GLU A 178 -13.55 0.73 0.17
C GLU A 178 -14.22 -0.64 0.02
N PHE A 179 -13.65 -1.67 0.65
CA PHE A 179 -14.19 -3.03 0.57
C PHE A 179 -15.54 -3.18 1.26
N ILE A 180 -15.75 -2.57 2.43
CA ILE A 180 -17.05 -2.58 3.12
C ILE A 180 -18.12 -1.93 2.25
N SER A 181 -17.79 -0.80 1.63
CA SER A 181 -18.69 -0.07 0.74
C SER A 181 -19.07 -0.91 -0.50
N GLU A 182 -18.12 -1.66 -1.04
CA GLU A 182 -18.39 -2.58 -2.15
C GLU A 182 -19.26 -3.77 -1.74
N ILE A 183 -19.01 -4.39 -0.59
CA ILE A 183 -19.87 -5.46 -0.09
C ILE A 183 -21.31 -4.95 0.06
N GLU A 184 -21.50 -3.77 0.66
CA GLU A 184 -22.82 -3.17 0.83
C GLU A 184 -23.54 -2.89 -0.49
N PHE A 185 -22.79 -2.51 -1.53
CA PHE A 185 -23.36 -2.25 -2.85
C PHE A 185 -23.62 -3.52 -3.66
N SER A 186 -22.73 -4.51 -3.58
CA SER A 186 -22.74 -5.71 -4.43
C SER A 186 -23.49 -6.89 -3.82
N THR A 187 -23.83 -6.85 -2.53
CA THR A 187 -24.45 -7.97 -1.83
C THR A 187 -25.63 -7.51 -0.96
N GLU A 188 -26.51 -8.44 -0.60
CA GLU A 188 -27.61 -8.18 0.35
C GLU A 188 -27.17 -8.31 1.83
N ILE A 189 -25.86 -8.34 2.10
CA ILE A 189 -25.32 -8.54 3.44
C ILE A 189 -25.58 -7.31 4.30
N ASN A 190 -26.12 -7.53 5.51
CA ASN A 190 -26.23 -6.46 6.49
C ASN A 190 -24.84 -6.12 7.05
N THR A 191 -24.31 -4.95 6.69
CA THR A 191 -22.98 -4.48 7.10
C THR A 191 -22.98 -3.68 8.41
N THR A 192 -24.12 -3.56 9.11
CA THR A 192 -24.24 -2.70 10.32
C THR A 192 -23.22 -3.06 11.41
N SER A 193 -23.09 -4.35 11.74
CA SER A 193 -22.10 -4.85 12.72
C SER A 193 -20.67 -4.60 12.26
N ILE A 194 -20.40 -4.82 10.96
CA ILE A 194 -19.09 -4.60 10.35
C ILE A 194 -18.68 -3.13 10.45
N LYS A 195 -19.61 -2.21 10.15
CA LYS A 195 -19.40 -0.75 10.27
C LYS A 195 -19.07 -0.36 11.71
N GLN A 196 -19.78 -0.90 12.70
CA GLN A 196 -19.46 -0.64 14.11
C GLN A 196 -18.07 -1.13 14.53
N PHE A 197 -17.60 -2.27 14.00
CA PHE A 197 -16.22 -2.69 14.25
C PHE A 197 -15.21 -1.79 13.55
N PHE A 198 -15.50 -1.39 12.32
CA PHE A 198 -14.66 -0.50 11.53
C PHE A 198 -14.51 0.88 12.17
N GLU A 199 -15.61 1.50 12.60
CA GLU A 199 -15.62 2.79 13.30
C GLU A 199 -14.71 2.76 14.54
N LYS A 200 -14.76 1.67 15.32
CA LYS A 200 -13.88 1.50 16.48
C LYS A 200 -12.41 1.42 16.10
N ALA A 201 -12.08 0.69 15.03
CA ALA A 201 -10.70 0.57 14.55
C ALA A 201 -10.18 1.91 14.01
N VAL A 202 -11.02 2.70 13.33
CA VAL A 202 -10.69 4.06 12.88
C VAL A 202 -10.42 4.98 14.07
N ILE A 203 -11.28 4.94 15.10
CA ILE A 203 -11.07 5.71 16.33
C ILE A 203 -9.79 5.27 17.04
N GLU A 204 -9.53 3.98 17.14
CA GLU A 204 -8.32 3.46 17.79
C GLU A 204 -7.06 4.00 17.12
N TYR A 205 -6.98 3.95 15.78
CA TYR A 205 -5.86 4.52 15.02
C TYR A 205 -5.75 6.03 15.20
N TRP A 206 -6.83 6.78 14.92
CA TRP A 206 -6.77 8.24 14.97
C TRP A 206 -6.63 8.78 16.38
N SER A 207 -7.04 8.07 17.43
CA SER A 207 -6.77 8.52 18.80
C SER A 207 -5.28 8.60 19.11
N GLU A 208 -4.44 7.83 18.42
CA GLU A 208 -2.98 7.88 18.55
C GLU A 208 -2.34 8.91 17.62
N GLU A 209 -2.90 9.12 16.43
CA GLU A 209 -2.25 9.91 15.36
C GLU A 209 -2.84 11.31 15.14
N ILE A 210 -4.10 11.57 15.55
CA ILE A 210 -4.83 12.78 15.16
C ILE A 210 -4.19 14.06 15.68
N HIS A 211 -3.54 14.00 16.85
CA HIS A 211 -2.88 15.17 17.42
C HIS A 211 -1.71 15.62 16.55
N ASP A 212 -0.83 14.69 16.20
CA ASP A 212 0.35 14.98 15.36
C ASP A 212 -0.09 15.37 13.94
N ASP A 213 -1.09 14.67 13.38
CA ASP A 213 -1.63 14.98 12.06
C ASP A 213 -2.26 16.38 12.00
N VAL A 214 -2.99 16.78 13.04
CA VAL A 214 -3.53 18.14 13.18
C VAL A 214 -2.41 19.18 13.29
N ASN A 215 -1.37 18.90 14.09
CA ASN A 215 -0.22 19.78 14.25
C ASN A 215 0.48 20.04 12.91
N ASP A 216 0.59 19.01 12.08
CA ASP A 216 1.29 19.09 10.79
C ASP A 216 0.46 19.75 9.68
N ASN A 217 -0.87 19.62 9.71
CA ASN A 217 -1.73 19.98 8.58
C ASN A 217 -2.62 21.22 8.77
N ILE A 218 -2.83 21.71 10.01
CA ILE A 218 -3.64 22.92 10.20
C ILE A 218 -2.87 24.18 9.81
N GLU A 219 -3.48 24.97 8.92
CA GLU A 219 -2.98 26.30 8.55
C GLU A 219 -3.04 27.27 9.73
N ASP A 220 -2.14 28.25 9.72
CA ASP A 220 -2.04 29.23 10.79
C ASP A 220 -3.36 29.99 10.99
N CYS A 221 -3.90 29.88 12.19
CA CYS A 221 -5.16 30.48 12.55
C CYS A 221 -5.10 31.08 13.95
N SER A 222 -6.10 31.92 14.28
CA SER A 222 -6.21 32.47 15.63
C SER A 222 -6.62 31.37 16.62
N PHE A 223 -6.25 31.52 17.89
CA PHE A 223 -6.68 30.58 18.94
C PHE A 223 -8.21 30.43 18.99
N GLU A 224 -8.93 31.52 18.74
CA GLU A 224 -10.41 31.55 18.73
C GLU A 224 -11.01 30.70 17.59
N SER A 225 -10.31 30.59 16.46
CA SER A 225 -10.71 29.78 15.30
C SER A 225 -10.14 28.36 15.31
N LEU A 226 -9.13 28.08 16.14
CA LEU A 226 -8.37 26.84 16.11
C LEU A 226 -9.27 25.62 16.29
N LYS A 227 -10.17 25.67 17.28
CA LYS A 227 -11.11 24.57 17.53
C LYS A 227 -11.97 24.25 16.30
N ASP A 228 -12.43 25.28 15.58
CA ASP A 228 -13.27 25.10 14.41
C ASP A 228 -12.48 24.53 13.22
N GLU A 229 -11.23 24.95 13.04
CA GLU A 229 -10.35 24.38 12.00
C GLU A 229 -9.94 22.93 12.33
N VAL A 230 -9.64 22.61 13.59
CA VAL A 230 -9.39 21.23 14.04
C VAL A 230 -10.61 20.36 13.77
N ASN A 231 -11.78 20.84 14.15
CA ASN A 231 -13.04 20.15 13.91
C ASN A 231 -13.30 19.90 12.41
N LYS A 232 -12.98 20.88 11.57
CA LYS A 232 -13.10 20.76 10.10
C LYS A 232 -12.09 19.77 9.52
N HIS A 233 -10.86 19.76 10.03
CA HIS A 233 -9.82 18.81 9.63
C HIS A 233 -10.21 17.36 9.99
N ILE A 234 -10.63 17.12 11.24
CA ILE A 234 -11.10 15.80 11.69
C ILE A 234 -12.27 15.32 10.82
N LYS A 235 -13.24 16.20 10.50
CA LYS A 235 -14.34 15.85 9.58
C LYS A 235 -13.84 15.49 8.18
N SER A 236 -12.82 16.20 7.68
CA SER A 236 -12.19 15.87 6.40
C SER A 236 -11.58 14.47 6.43
N VAL A 237 -10.79 14.17 7.45
CA VAL A 237 -10.14 12.86 7.63
C VAL A 237 -11.17 11.72 7.74
N LEU A 238 -12.21 11.90 8.56
CA LEU A 238 -13.26 10.87 8.71
C LEU A 238 -14.05 10.64 7.41
N SER A 239 -14.20 11.69 6.58
CA SER A 239 -14.90 11.58 5.30
C SER A 239 -14.18 10.68 4.29
N GLU A 240 -12.85 10.52 4.41
CA GLU A 240 -12.07 9.60 3.55
C GLU A 240 -12.52 8.14 3.72
N TYR A 241 -13.00 7.79 4.91
CA TYR A 241 -13.51 6.46 5.22
C TYR A 241 -15.01 6.29 4.93
N ASN A 242 -15.66 7.30 4.35
CA ASN A 242 -17.12 7.42 4.27
C ASN A 242 -17.81 7.33 5.65
N LEU A 243 -17.16 7.84 6.70
CA LEU A 243 -17.73 7.93 8.04
C LEU A 243 -18.17 9.38 8.31
N GLU A 244 -19.47 9.60 8.44
CA GLU A 244 -20.04 10.89 8.85
C GLU A 244 -20.85 10.71 10.13
N LEU A 245 -20.15 10.68 11.26
CA LEU A 245 -20.77 10.60 12.59
C LEU A 245 -20.24 11.73 13.47
N GLU A 246 -21.13 12.63 13.85
CA GLU A 246 -20.80 13.76 14.74
C GLU A 246 -20.18 13.26 16.07
N GLU A 247 -20.62 12.10 16.56
CA GLU A 247 -20.09 11.46 17.78
C GLU A 247 -18.62 11.01 17.66
N LEU A 248 -18.20 10.51 16.50
CA LEU A 248 -16.79 10.10 16.28
C LEU A 248 -15.88 11.32 16.25
N ASN A 249 -16.35 12.38 15.60
CA ASN A 249 -15.64 13.64 15.51
C ASN A 249 -15.45 14.30 16.89
N GLU A 250 -16.48 14.25 17.77
CA GLU A 250 -16.35 14.72 19.16
C GLU A 250 -15.32 13.90 19.97
N GLN A 251 -15.24 12.59 19.75
CA GLN A 251 -14.25 11.74 20.43
C GLN A 251 -12.82 12.10 20.01
N LEU A 252 -12.55 12.22 18.71
CA LEU A 252 -11.22 12.57 18.20
C LEU A 252 -10.81 13.99 18.57
N LEU A 253 -11.76 14.94 18.61
CA LEU A 253 -11.49 16.30 19.08
C LEU A 253 -11.00 16.29 20.55
N GLY A 254 -11.49 15.36 21.36
CA GLY A 254 -11.03 15.16 22.73
C GLY A 254 -9.61 14.62 22.87
N CYS A 255 -9.03 14.09 21.78
CA CYS A 255 -7.64 13.60 21.73
C CYS A 255 -6.63 14.70 21.34
N VAL A 256 -7.10 15.88 20.92
CA VAL A 256 -6.24 16.98 20.47
C VAL A 256 -6.05 18.00 21.60
N ASP A 257 -4.80 18.20 22.04
CA ASP A 257 -4.44 19.30 22.94
C ASP A 257 -4.35 20.62 22.15
N LEU A 258 -5.42 21.41 22.16
CA LEU A 258 -5.50 22.69 21.43
C LEU A 258 -4.45 23.72 21.91
N ASP A 259 -4.05 23.69 23.18
CA ASP A 259 -3.07 24.62 23.72
C ASP A 259 -1.66 24.29 23.19
N ASP A 260 -1.35 22.99 23.09
CA ASP A 260 -0.08 22.52 22.51
C ASP A 260 0.00 22.82 21.01
N ILE A 261 -1.07 22.56 20.25
CA ILE A 261 -1.14 22.91 18.82
C ILE A 261 -0.91 24.41 18.61
N TYR A 262 -1.59 25.26 19.40
CA TYR A 262 -1.41 26.70 19.30
C TYR A 262 0.02 27.15 19.64
N THR A 263 0.61 26.56 20.68
CA THR A 263 1.99 26.86 21.09
C THR A 263 2.99 26.47 20.01
N SER A 264 2.84 25.27 19.43
CA SER A 264 3.63 24.79 18.28
C SER A 264 3.55 25.76 17.09
N MET A 265 2.35 26.25 16.75
CA MET A 265 2.17 27.25 15.69
C MET A 265 2.92 28.55 16.01
N VAL A 266 2.80 29.09 17.22
CA VAL A 266 3.51 30.32 17.63
C VAL A 266 5.03 30.13 17.61
N ASP A 267 5.52 28.98 18.06
CA ASP A 267 6.94 28.68 18.13
C ASP A 267 7.58 28.58 16.73
N ARG A 268 6.86 28.04 15.73
CA ARG A 268 7.28 28.05 14.32
C ARG A 268 7.60 29.46 13.81
N TYR A 269 6.90 30.48 14.29
CA TYR A 269 7.13 31.89 13.91
C TYR A 269 8.17 32.61 14.77
N SER A 270 8.25 32.28 16.05
CA SER A 270 9.26 32.87 16.95
C SER A 270 10.69 32.49 16.54
N GLY A 271 10.87 31.36 15.86
CA GLY A 271 12.14 30.93 15.27
C GLY A 271 12.54 31.64 13.97
N ILE A 272 11.64 32.42 13.34
CA ILE A 272 11.91 33.16 12.10
C ILE A 272 12.45 34.58 12.40
N GLU A 273 12.26 35.10 13.62
CA GLU A 273 12.76 36.42 14.02
C GLU A 273 14.00 36.35 14.92
N HIS A 274 15.12 35.75 14.46
CA HIS A 274 16.43 36.02 15.08
C HIS A 274 17.66 35.77 14.16
N ASP A 275 17.58 36.10 12.87
CA ASP A 275 18.77 36.21 12.01
C ASP A 275 18.96 37.62 11.41
N PHE A 276 18.50 38.65 12.14
CA PHE A 276 18.96 40.02 11.95
C PHE A 276 20.12 40.34 12.89
N SER A 277 21.21 39.57 12.82
CA SER A 277 22.50 40.11 13.26
C SER A 277 23.01 41.07 12.19
N SER A 278 22.85 42.35 12.49
CA SER A 278 23.55 43.45 11.84
C SER A 278 25.06 43.21 11.81
N ASP A 279 25.60 42.81 10.67
CA ASP A 279 27.02 42.96 10.35
C ASP A 279 27.17 43.93 9.17
N SER A 280 27.07 45.21 9.51
CA SER A 280 27.72 46.25 8.73
C SER A 280 29.19 46.36 9.12
N GLU A 281 30.04 46.10 8.13
CA GLU A 281 31.48 46.43 8.04
C GLU A 281 32.46 45.51 8.79
N LYS A 282 33.05 44.55 8.06
CA LYS A 282 34.48 44.60 7.71
C LYS A 282 34.87 43.55 6.66
N ASP A 283 35.68 44.01 5.72
CA ASP A 283 36.43 43.22 4.76
C ASP A 283 37.06 41.96 5.37
N SER A 284 36.76 40.80 4.79
CA SER A 284 37.78 39.81 4.49
C SER A 284 37.30 38.94 3.33
N HIS A 285 37.94 39.11 2.18
CA HIS A 285 37.98 38.13 1.10
C HIS A 285 38.27 36.74 1.67
N HIS A 286 37.26 35.87 1.71
CA HIS A 286 37.46 34.43 1.66
C HIS A 286 36.72 33.91 0.44
N SER A 287 37.51 33.39 -0.48
CA SER A 287 37.16 32.85 -1.78
C SER A 287 36.15 31.72 -1.67
N LEU A 288 35.20 31.70 -2.61
CA LEU A 288 34.30 30.60 -2.92
C LEU A 288 35.03 29.34 -3.47
N ASP A 289 36.32 29.19 -3.18
CA ASP A 289 37.21 28.14 -3.74
C ASP A 289 37.36 26.92 -2.81
N GLU A 290 36.81 26.91 -1.60
CA GLU A 290 37.01 25.79 -0.64
C GLU A 290 35.90 24.72 -0.66
N ILE A 291 34.88 24.84 -1.52
CA ILE A 291 33.85 23.78 -1.68
C ILE A 291 34.18 22.83 -2.84
N ASP A 292 35.12 23.19 -3.72
CA ASP A 292 35.44 22.41 -4.93
C ASP A 292 36.58 21.39 -4.75
N ASP A 293 37.27 21.39 -3.61
CA ASP A 293 38.40 20.48 -3.32
C ASP A 293 38.01 19.06 -2.86
N LEU A 294 36.71 18.74 -2.81
CA LEU A 294 36.22 17.42 -2.36
C LEU A 294 36.16 16.36 -3.47
N PHE A 295 36.52 16.70 -4.72
CA PHE A 295 36.47 15.78 -5.86
C PHE A 295 37.79 15.64 -6.65
N GLU A 296 38.92 16.10 -6.11
CA GLU A 296 40.22 15.78 -6.71
C GLU A 296 40.66 14.34 -6.40
N ARG A 297 40.66 13.50 -7.44
CA ARG A 297 41.18 12.12 -7.40
C ARG A 297 42.71 12.15 -7.30
N PRO A 298 43.34 11.26 -6.52
CA PRO A 298 44.79 11.13 -6.55
C PRO A 298 45.20 10.40 -7.83
N ASN A 299 45.94 11.08 -8.70
CA ASN A 299 46.67 10.46 -9.81
C ASN A 299 48.17 10.66 -9.57
N LEU A 300 48.85 9.54 -9.25
CA LEU A 300 50.30 9.28 -9.26
C LEU A 300 51.17 9.98 -8.20
#